data_AF-F0GCN7-F1
#
_entry.id   AF-F0GCN7-F1
#
_cell.length_a   1.000
_cell.length_b   1.000
_cell.length_c   1.000
_cell.angle_alpha   90.00
_cell.angle_beta   90.00
_cell.angle_gamma   90.00
#
_symmetry.space_group_name_H-M   'P 1'
#
loop_
_entity.id
_entity.type
_entity.pdbx_description
1 polymer ?
#
loop_
_entity_poly.entity_id
_entity_poly.type
_entity_poly.pdbx_seq_one_letter_code
_entity_poly.pdbx_strand_id
1 'polypeptide(L)'
;MLASACELGLEGIIGKQIDAAYRSGRSDRWIKLKCVERQAFVIGGFSRRKGATAGVRAMLLGVYEEGGRLRYVGHVAPSFTPRQAREFESRLSALGRKRSPFASPPRA
;
A
#
# COMPACT_ATOMS: atom_id res chain seq x y z
N MET A 1 3.45 19.84 -17.70
CA MET A 1 3.31 18.53 -18.38
C MET A 1 2.84 17.43 -17.43
N LEU A 2 3.63 16.97 -16.45
CA LEU A 2 3.14 15.96 -15.48
C LEU A 2 1.98 16.48 -14.63
N ALA A 3 2.09 17.69 -14.05
CA ALA A 3 1.03 18.32 -13.28
C ALA A 3 -0.29 18.40 -14.07
N SER A 4 -0.22 18.88 -15.32
CA SER A 4 -1.37 18.94 -16.23
C SER A 4 -1.97 17.56 -16.50
N ALA A 5 -1.16 16.51 -16.68
CA ALA A 5 -1.68 15.15 -16.82
C ALA A 5 -2.43 14.68 -15.56
N CYS A 6 -1.95 15.06 -14.37
CA CYS A 6 -2.62 14.74 -13.11
C CYS A 6 -3.92 15.53 -12.93
N GLU A 7 -3.92 16.82 -13.27
CA GLU A 7 -5.13 17.67 -13.25
C GLU A 7 -6.21 17.18 -14.22
N LEU A 8 -5.80 16.59 -15.35
CA LEU A 8 -6.69 15.95 -16.31
C LEU A 8 -7.17 14.55 -15.89
N GLY A 9 -6.78 14.06 -14.70
CA GLY A 9 -7.18 12.75 -14.18
C GLY A 9 -6.54 11.55 -14.89
N LEU A 10 -5.42 11.75 -15.61
CA LEU A 10 -4.68 10.67 -16.25
C LEU A 10 -3.80 9.92 -15.23
N GLU A 11 -3.43 8.66 -15.52
CA GLU A 11 -2.50 7.90 -14.66
C GLU A 11 -1.12 8.61 -14.54
N GLY A 12 -0.72 9.36 -15.55
CA GLY A 12 0.55 10.07 -15.63
C GLY A 12 1.08 10.14 -17.06
N ILE A 13 2.41 10.20 -17.22
CA ILE A 13 3.08 10.31 -18.53
C ILE A 13 4.18 9.25 -18.70
N ILE A 14 4.45 8.88 -19.96
CA ILE A 14 5.60 8.07 -20.34
C ILE A 14 6.66 8.99 -20.95
N GLY A 15 7.81 9.12 -20.29
CA GLY A 15 8.99 9.78 -20.86
C GLY A 15 9.81 8.79 -21.67
N LYS A 16 10.12 9.13 -22.93
CA LYS A 16 10.99 8.33 -23.81
C LYS A 16 12.21 9.16 -24.18
N GLN A 17 13.40 8.58 -24.04
CA GLN A 17 14.63 9.26 -24.44
C GLN A 17 14.70 9.39 -25.97
N ILE A 18 14.94 10.61 -26.47
CA ILE A 18 14.76 10.96 -27.89
C ILE A 18 15.74 10.25 -28.84
N ASP A 19 16.98 10.06 -28.40
CA ASP A 19 18.08 9.45 -29.15
C ASP A 19 18.20 7.93 -28.93
N ALA A 20 17.30 7.34 -28.13
CA ALA A 20 17.33 5.91 -27.84
C ALA A 20 16.55 5.10 -28.88
N ALA A 21 17.23 4.13 -29.51
CA ALA A 21 16.57 3.12 -30.34
C ALA A 21 15.61 2.25 -29.51
N TYR A 22 14.59 1.71 -30.17
CA TYR A 22 13.69 0.75 -29.54
C TYR A 22 14.43 -0.52 -29.12
N ARG A 23 14.18 -0.99 -27.89
CA ARG A 23 14.67 -2.29 -27.40
C ARG A 23 13.56 -3.05 -26.70
N SER A 24 13.43 -4.33 -27.03
CA SER A 24 12.56 -5.25 -26.32
C SER A 24 13.07 -5.53 -24.91
N GLY A 25 12.18 -5.67 -23.94
CA GLY A 25 12.51 -6.02 -22.55
C GLY A 25 12.62 -4.81 -21.63
N ARG A 26 13.22 -5.01 -20.44
CA ARG A 26 13.35 -3.97 -19.43
C ARG A 26 14.43 -2.97 -19.86
N SER A 27 14.07 -1.69 -19.88
CA SER A 27 14.95 -0.60 -20.26
C SER A 27 14.71 0.62 -19.37
N ASP A 28 15.75 1.42 -19.18
CA ASP A 28 15.74 2.71 -18.50
C ASP A 28 15.41 3.89 -19.44
N ARG A 29 15.34 3.64 -20.75
CA ARG A 29 15.06 4.65 -21.79
C ARG A 29 13.61 5.12 -21.79
N TRP A 30 12.74 4.38 -21.11
CA TRP A 30 11.33 4.68 -20.92
C TRP A 30 11.05 4.75 -19.43
N ILE A 31 10.58 5.89 -18.95
CA ILE A 31 10.19 6.07 -17.55
C ILE A 31 8.70 6.31 -17.44
N LYS A 32 8.05 5.64 -16.48
CA LYS A 32 6.65 5.88 -16.14
C LYS A 32 6.58 6.83 -14.96
N LEU A 33 6.10 8.03 -15.21
CA LEU A 33 5.87 9.06 -14.21
C LEU A 33 4.38 9.04 -13.87
N LYS A 34 4.03 8.50 -12.70
CA LYS A 34 2.64 8.36 -12.27
C LYS A 34 2.19 9.53 -11.40
N CYS A 35 0.95 9.95 -11.59
CA CYS A 35 0.20 10.74 -10.62
C CYS A 35 -0.15 9.81 -9.46
N VAL A 36 0.50 10.01 -8.32
CA VAL A 36 0.28 9.19 -7.11
C VAL A 36 -0.16 10.09 -5.98
N GLU A 37 -1.34 9.80 -5.44
CA GLU A 37 -1.76 10.38 -4.17
C GLU A 37 -1.11 9.60 -3.02
N ARG A 38 -0.75 10.32 -1.97
CA ARG A 38 -0.15 9.74 -0.77
C ARG A 38 -0.87 10.27 0.45
N GLN A 39 -1.12 9.37 1.39
CA GLN A 39 -1.73 9.68 2.66
C GLN A 39 -1.14 8.76 3.74
N ALA A 40 -1.09 9.26 4.97
CA ALA A 40 -0.76 8.45 6.14
C ALA A 40 -1.99 7.67 6.61
N PHE A 41 -1.79 6.39 6.93
CA PHE A 41 -2.83 5.50 7.43
C PHE A 41 -2.41 4.85 8.73
N VAL A 42 -3.39 4.54 9.58
CA VAL A 42 -3.18 3.77 10.81
C VAL A 42 -3.38 2.31 10.50
N ILE A 43 -2.45 1.47 10.94
CA ILE A 43 -2.57 0.02 10.82
C ILE A 43 -3.42 -0.47 11.99
N GLY A 44 -4.63 -0.93 11.70
CA GLY A 44 -5.55 -1.50 12.71
C GLY A 44 -5.45 -3.02 12.84
N GLY A 45 -4.70 -3.68 11.97
CA GLY A 45 -4.46 -5.12 12.01
C GLY A 45 -3.76 -5.64 10.76
N PHE A 46 -3.56 -6.95 10.69
CA PHE A 46 -3.02 -7.62 9.52
C PHE A 46 -3.67 -9.00 9.33
N SER A 47 -3.63 -9.52 8.11
CA SER A 47 -4.09 -10.86 7.77
C SER A 47 -2.93 -11.77 7.39
N ARG A 48 -3.13 -13.07 7.61
CA ARG A 48 -2.25 -14.14 7.13
C ARG A 48 -2.90 -14.83 5.94
N ARG A 49 -2.11 -15.60 5.18
CA ARG A 49 -2.71 -16.57 4.25
C ARG A 49 -3.41 -17.67 5.06
N LYS A 50 -4.50 -18.24 4.52
CA LYS A 50 -5.18 -19.36 5.16
C LYS A 50 -4.18 -20.51 5.37
N GLY A 51 -4.07 -21.01 6.60
CA GLY A 51 -3.13 -22.07 6.96
C GLY A 51 -1.69 -21.62 7.24
N ALA A 52 -1.35 -20.33 7.09
CA ALA A 52 -0.03 -19.83 7.42
C ALA A 52 0.11 -19.57 8.93
N THR A 53 1.19 -20.07 9.53
CA THR A 53 1.54 -19.83 10.94
C THR A 53 2.25 -18.49 11.15
N ALA A 54 2.88 -17.96 10.09
CA ALA A 54 3.61 -16.70 10.10
C ALA A 54 3.47 -15.96 8.76
N GLY A 55 3.86 -14.69 8.75
CA GLY A 55 3.90 -13.82 7.58
C GLY A 55 2.70 -12.89 7.48
N VAL A 56 2.85 -11.88 6.63
CA VAL A 56 1.87 -10.81 6.43
C VAL A 56 1.33 -10.91 5.00
N ARG A 57 0.04 -11.21 4.85
CA ARG A 57 -0.64 -11.18 3.55
C ARG A 57 -1.09 -9.76 3.22
N ALA A 58 -1.75 -9.09 4.16
CA ALA A 58 -2.22 -7.73 3.99
C ALA A 58 -2.25 -6.97 5.31
N MET A 59 -2.04 -5.66 5.25
CA MET A 59 -2.24 -4.71 6.35
C MET A 59 -3.62 -4.09 6.22
N LEU A 60 -4.38 -4.06 7.31
CA LEU A 60 -5.69 -3.42 7.38
C LEU A 60 -5.49 -1.95 7.79
N LEU A 61 -5.97 -1.04 6.95
CA LEU A 61 -5.72 0.40 7.08
C LEU A 61 -6.97 1.13 7.54
N GLY A 62 -6.76 2.16 8.35
CA GLY A 62 -7.81 3.09 8.76
C GLY A 62 -7.35 4.53 8.85
N VAL A 63 -8.33 5.42 8.95
CA VAL A 63 -8.18 6.85 9.21
C VAL A 63 -9.05 7.22 10.40
N TYR A 64 -8.56 8.11 11.25
CA TYR A 64 -9.38 8.65 12.33
C TYR A 64 -10.34 9.69 11.76
N GLU A 65 -11.62 9.54 12.10
CA GLU A 65 -12.65 10.53 11.83
C GLU A 65 -12.83 11.47 13.03
N GLU A 66 -13.61 12.52 12.82
CA GLU A 66 -14.12 13.35 13.91
C GLU A 66 -14.84 12.49 14.96
N GLY A 67 -14.49 12.71 16.23
CA GLY A 67 -14.90 11.84 17.35
C GLY A 67 -13.97 10.67 17.65
N GLY A 68 -12.79 10.59 17.02
CA GLY A 68 -11.73 9.64 17.39
C GLY A 68 -11.99 8.20 16.99
N ARG A 69 -12.97 7.96 16.10
CA ARG A 69 -13.31 6.63 15.59
C ARG A 69 -12.40 6.26 14.43
N LEU A 70 -11.82 5.07 14.46
CA LEU A 70 -10.98 4.57 13.37
C LEU A 70 -11.86 3.92 12.28
N ARG A 71 -12.03 4.58 11.14
CA ARG A 71 -12.75 4.04 10.00
C ARG A 71 -11.81 3.21 9.13
N TYR A 72 -12.23 2.01 8.77
CA TYR A 72 -11.51 1.16 7.82
C TYR A 72 -11.59 1.77 6.40
N VAL A 73 -10.45 1.85 5.71
CA VAL A 73 -10.35 2.44 4.36
C VAL A 73 -9.83 1.49 3.30
N GLY A 74 -9.45 0.27 3.69
CA GLY A 74 -8.94 -0.73 2.77
C GLY A 74 -7.79 -1.53 3.34
N HIS A 75 -7.22 -2.38 2.50
CA HIS A 75 -6.05 -3.16 2.86
C HIS A 75 -5.02 -3.10 1.75
N VAL A 76 -3.76 -3.30 2.12
CA VAL A 76 -2.64 -3.34 1.18
C VAL A 76 -1.78 -4.56 1.44
N ALA A 77 -1.36 -5.24 0.38
CA ALA A 77 -0.34 -6.27 0.47
C ALA A 77 1.04 -5.58 0.48
N PRO A 78 1.80 -5.66 1.59
CA PRO A 78 3.12 -5.03 1.63
C PRO A 78 4.11 -5.78 0.74
N SER A 79 4.99 -5.04 0.06
CA SER A 79 6.15 -5.60 -0.64
C SER A 79 7.32 -5.82 0.33
N PHE A 80 7.08 -6.55 1.42
CA PHE A 80 8.10 -6.85 2.41
C PHE A 80 9.04 -7.97 1.95
N THR A 81 10.33 -7.80 2.24
CA THR A 81 11.26 -8.93 2.32
C THR A 81 10.83 -9.90 3.44
N PRO A 82 11.26 -11.17 3.41
CA PRO A 82 10.96 -12.12 4.48
C PRO A 82 11.40 -11.66 5.89
N ARG A 83 12.48 -10.88 5.97
CA ARG A 83 12.95 -10.28 7.23
C ARG A 83 11.99 -9.20 7.73
N GLN A 84 11.60 -8.26 6.86
CA GLN A 84 10.65 -7.18 7.20
C GLN A 84 9.29 -7.74 7.62
N ALA A 85 8.80 -8.79 6.97
CA ALA A 85 7.53 -9.42 7.32
C ALA A 85 7.56 -9.98 8.76
N ARG A 86 8.65 -10.66 9.13
CA ARG A 86 8.83 -11.21 10.49
C ARG A 86 8.93 -10.12 11.56
N GLU A 87 9.69 -9.07 11.28
CA GLU A 87 9.85 -7.94 12.20
C GLU A 87 8.51 -7.21 12.41
N PHE A 88 7.80 -6.94 11.31
CA PHE A 88 6.48 -6.31 11.35
C PHE A 88 5.48 -7.15 12.16
N GLU A 89 5.42 -8.45 11.89
CA GLU A 89 4.53 -9.36 12.59
C GLU A 89 4.84 -9.42 14.09
N SER A 90 6.12 -9.47 14.48
CA SER A 90 6.54 -9.44 15.88
C SER A 90 6.07 -8.17 16.59
N ARG A 91 6.31 -7.01 15.96
CA ARG A 91 5.89 -5.70 16.50
C ARG A 91 4.38 -5.59 16.66
N LEU A 92 3.60 -6.02 15.67
CA LEU A 92 2.14 -5.96 15.76
C LEU A 92 1.56 -6.99 16.72
N SER A 93 2.17 -8.17 16.83
CA SER A 93 1.71 -9.20 17.78
C SER A 93 1.87 -8.74 19.23
N ALA A 94 2.93 -7.99 19.54
CA ALA A 94 3.12 -7.37 20.85
C ALA A 94 2.06 -6.30 21.18
N LEU A 95 1.45 -5.69 20.16
CA LEU A 95 0.36 -4.70 20.29
C LEU A 95 -1.04 -5.34 20.13
N GLY A 96 -1.12 -6.67 20.13
CA GLY A 96 -2.34 -7.41 19.85
C GLY A 96 -3.49 -7.08 20.81
N ARG A 97 -4.70 -6.93 20.26
CA ARG A 97 -5.93 -6.66 21.03
C ARG A 97 -7.01 -7.67 20.66
N LYS A 98 -7.83 -8.07 21.65
CA LYS A 98 -8.96 -9.00 21.44
C LYS A 98 -10.09 -8.38 20.60
N ARG A 99 -10.31 -7.07 20.74
CA ARG A 99 -11.35 -6.33 20.01
C ARG A 99 -10.74 -5.56 18.85
N SER A 100 -11.44 -5.54 17.73
CA SER A 100 -11.05 -4.72 16.58
C SER A 100 -10.98 -3.25 16.96
N PRO A 101 -9.94 -2.50 16.54
CA PRO A 101 -9.88 -1.06 16.73
C PRO A 101 -10.78 -0.29 15.75
N PHE A 102 -11.26 -0.93 14.69
CA PHE A 102 -12.12 -0.29 13.69
C PHE A 102 -13.55 -0.13 14.20
N ALA A 103 -14.14 1.03 13.96
CA ALA A 103 -15.54 1.30 14.28
C ALA A 103 -16.50 0.41 13.47
N SER A 104 -16.12 0.04 12.25
CA SER A 104 -16.80 -0.97 11.44
C SER A 104 -15.75 -1.90 10.84
N PRO A 105 -15.50 -3.07 11.45
CA PRO A 105 -14.47 -3.98 10.98
C PRO A 105 -14.82 -4.57 9.60
N PRO A 106 -13.81 -4.78 8.74
CA PRO A 106 -14.03 -5.48 7.47
C PRO A 106 -14.50 -6.91 7.72
N ARG A 107 -15.36 -7.43 6.82
CA ARG A 107 -15.75 -8.84 6.83
C ARG A 107 -14.54 -9.70 6.44
N ALA A 108 -14.34 -10.79 7.18
CA ALA A 108 -13.24 -11.73 7.00
C ALA A 108 -13.43 -12.63 5.78
#